data_AF-A0A932XSZ8-F1
#
_entry.id   AF-A0A932XSZ8-F1
#
_cell.length_a   1.000
_cell.length_b   1.000
_cell.length_c   1.000
_cell.angle_alpha   90.00
_cell.angle_beta   90.00
_cell.angle_gamma   90.00
#
_symmetry.space_group_name_H-M   'P 1'
#
loop_
_entity.id
_entity.type
_entity.pdbx_description
1 polymer ?
#
loop_
_entity_poly.entity_id
_entity_poly.type
_entity_poly.pdbx_seq_one_letter_code
_entity_poly.pdbx_strand_id
1 'polypeptide(L)'
;MLKKLRAHFLRLAVSILSLAFVFYTVRGEIVEAVSHLRAVVFFPILIAVALNFISLIVVTLRLRTILSIQEIHLSFSRLYYLWTISLFFNLFLPSAVGGDIAKAYYIYKDSNKKMASVTSVLFDRFIGLMATISIGFLAYLVGREHIDDPKIGRLLFWTAGIVLVGVLFIMSHRFSKPAKSLLLGVTPKRFQERLCKLFESLDLYRNRRIDF
;
A
#
# COMPACT_ATOMS: atom_id res chain seq x y z
N MET A 1 9.22 -28.30 2.94
CA MET A 1 9.29 -27.45 4.15
C MET A 1 10.56 -26.57 4.14
N LEU A 2 11.74 -27.17 3.88
CA LEU A 2 13.04 -26.48 3.79
C LEU A 2 13.12 -25.23 2.89
N LYS A 3 12.46 -25.21 1.71
CA LYS A 3 12.47 -24.04 0.82
C LYS A 3 11.79 -22.79 1.43
N LYS A 4 10.70 -22.98 2.21
CA LYS A 4 10.03 -21.86 2.89
C LYS A 4 10.86 -21.35 4.07
N LEU A 5 11.51 -22.25 4.81
CA LEU A 5 12.37 -21.93 5.93
C LEU A 5 13.59 -21.10 5.49
N ARG A 6 14.24 -21.47 4.38
CA ARG A 6 15.33 -20.70 3.77
C ARG A 6 14.92 -19.29 3.35
N ALA A 7 13.72 -19.12 2.79
CA ALA A 7 13.22 -17.81 2.39
C ALA A 7 12.93 -16.87 3.59
N HIS A 8 12.47 -17.43 4.72
CA HIS A 8 12.26 -16.65 5.95
C HIS A 8 13.59 -16.28 6.60
N PHE A 9 14.55 -17.21 6.62
CA PHE A 9 15.88 -16.97 7.13
C PHE A 9 16.63 -15.92 6.31
N LEU A 10 16.52 -15.96 4.97
CA LEU A 10 17.08 -14.95 4.09
C LEU A 10 16.47 -13.57 4.34
N ARG A 11 15.14 -13.48 4.50
CA ARG A 11 14.48 -12.19 4.85
C ARG A 11 14.98 -11.65 6.18
N LEU A 12 15.06 -12.50 7.21
CA LEU A 12 15.60 -12.11 8.51
C LEU A 12 17.04 -11.63 8.41
N ALA A 13 17.90 -12.36 7.68
CA ALA A 13 19.30 -11.98 7.47
C ALA A 13 19.41 -10.63 6.75
N VAL A 14 18.61 -10.41 5.69
CA VAL A 14 18.58 -9.12 4.97
C VAL A 14 18.09 -8.01 5.90
N SER A 15 16.99 -8.20 6.65
CA SER A 15 16.50 -7.20 7.60
C SER A 15 17.53 -6.85 8.68
N ILE A 16 18.20 -7.85 9.25
CA ILE A 16 19.25 -7.64 10.26
C ILE A 16 20.45 -6.92 9.64
N LEU A 17 20.90 -7.33 8.46
CA LEU A 17 22.00 -6.66 7.75
C LEU A 17 21.67 -5.21 7.40
N SER A 18 20.45 -4.94 6.93
CA SER A 18 20.00 -3.57 6.63
C SER A 18 19.96 -2.71 7.90
N LEU A 19 19.40 -3.23 9.00
CA LEU A 19 19.40 -2.52 10.28
C LEU A 19 20.83 -2.30 10.79
N ALA A 20 21.68 -3.33 10.76
CA ALA A 20 23.08 -3.23 11.17
C ALA A 20 23.85 -2.20 10.33
N PHE A 21 23.59 -2.14 9.02
CA PHE A 21 24.18 -1.15 8.13
C PHE A 21 23.73 0.28 8.48
N VAL A 22 22.45 0.48 8.76
CA VAL A 22 21.94 1.79 9.23
C VAL A 22 22.58 2.18 10.56
N PHE A 23 22.61 1.28 11.54
CA PHE A 23 23.25 1.54 12.83
C PHE A 23 24.75 1.80 12.69
N TYR A 24 25.44 1.06 11.82
CA TYR A 24 26.86 1.27 11.55
C TYR A 24 27.12 2.66 10.94
N THR A 25 26.26 3.09 10.02
CA THR A 25 26.37 4.40 9.35
C THR A 25 26.09 5.53 10.33
N VAL A 26 25.10 5.37 11.23
CA VAL A 26 24.62 6.43 12.13
C VAL A 26 25.31 6.41 13.50
N ARG A 27 26.14 5.41 13.83
CA ARG A 27 26.69 5.19 15.18
C ARG A 27 27.33 6.42 15.85
N GLY A 28 27.97 7.30 15.07
CA GLY A 28 28.63 8.50 15.59
C GLY A 28 27.65 9.60 15.99
N GLU A 29 26.47 9.63 15.39
CA GLU A 29 25.43 10.65 15.59
C GLU A 29 24.40 10.23 16.64
N ILE A 30 24.42 8.97 17.12
CA ILE A 30 23.43 8.48 18.10
C ILE A 30 23.51 9.28 19.41
N VAL A 31 24.73 9.57 19.88
CA VAL A 31 24.94 10.34 21.12
C VAL A 31 24.41 11.77 20.98
N GLU A 32 24.62 12.37 19.81
CA GLU A 32 24.13 13.71 19.48
C GLU A 32 22.60 13.72 19.34
N ALA A 33 22.00 12.74 18.67
CA ALA A 33 20.55 12.56 18.56
C ALA A 33 19.87 12.42 19.94
N VAL A 34 20.50 11.69 20.87
CA VAL A 34 20.02 11.56 22.26
C VAL A 34 20.12 12.89 23.02
N SER A 35 21.14 13.70 22.73
CA SER A 35 21.25 15.04 23.32
C SER A 35 20.12 15.97 22.87
N HIS A 36 19.71 15.88 21.59
CA HIS A 36 18.57 16.64 21.07
C HIS A 36 17.24 16.22 21.69
N LEU A 37 17.07 14.94 22.06
CA LEU A 37 15.88 14.47 22.77
C LEU A 37 15.65 15.17 24.12
N ARG A 38 16.73 15.63 24.77
CA ARG A 38 16.64 16.36 26.05
C ARG A 38 16.19 17.81 25.88
N ALA A 39 16.40 18.39 24.70
CA ALA A 39 15.99 19.76 24.36
C ALA A 39 14.65 19.82 23.62
N VAL A 40 13.90 18.70 23.59
CA VAL A 40 12.64 18.60 22.86
C VAL A 40 11.61 19.56 23.43
N VAL A 41 11.10 20.43 22.57
CA VAL A 41 9.93 21.26 22.85
C VAL A 41 8.68 20.43 22.62
N PHE A 42 7.79 20.38 23.61
CA PHE A 42 6.58 19.56 23.57
C PHE A 42 5.56 20.03 22.50
N PHE A 43 5.51 21.34 22.25
CA PHE A 43 4.48 21.94 21.38
C PHE A 43 4.55 21.48 19.92
N PRO A 44 5.72 21.46 19.23
CA PRO A 44 5.84 20.86 17.90
C PRO A 44 5.43 19.39 17.83
N ILE A 45 5.70 18.59 18.88
CA ILE A 45 5.29 17.18 18.94
C ILE A 45 3.77 17.09 18.98
N LEU A 46 3.11 17.91 19.80
CA LEU A 46 1.65 17.93 19.88
C LEU A 46 1.03 18.27 18.52
N ILE A 47 1.59 19.25 17.80
CA ILE A 47 1.17 19.59 16.44
C ILE A 47 1.38 18.40 15.49
N ALA A 48 2.53 17.74 15.51
CA ALA A 48 2.81 16.60 14.65
C ALA A 48 1.85 15.43 14.90
N VAL A 49 1.53 15.16 16.17
CA VAL A 49 0.54 14.14 16.57
C VAL A 49 -0.85 14.54 16.07
N ALA A 50 -1.26 15.79 16.28
CA ALA A 50 -2.55 16.28 15.80
C ALA A 50 -2.68 16.17 14.27
N LEU A 51 -1.64 16.57 13.53
CA LEU A 51 -1.58 16.44 12.08
C LEU A 51 -1.65 14.98 11.63
N ASN A 52 -1.04 14.05 12.37
CA ASN A 52 -1.14 12.62 12.08
C ASN A 52 -2.59 12.12 12.21
N PHE A 53 -3.29 12.50 13.28
CA PHE A 53 -4.71 12.15 13.46
C PHE A 53 -5.62 12.81 12.42
N ILE A 54 -5.33 14.05 12.01
CA ILE A 54 -6.03 14.72 10.91
C ILE A 54 -5.80 13.97 9.59
N SER A 55 -4.58 13.51 9.34
CA SER A 55 -4.28 12.73 8.14
C SER A 55 -5.10 11.43 8.07
N LEU A 56 -5.34 10.77 9.22
CA LEU A 56 -6.20 9.59 9.30
C LEU A 56 -7.64 9.88 8.86
N ILE A 57 -8.16 11.06 9.16
CA ILE A 57 -9.49 11.49 8.70
C ILE A 57 -9.51 11.58 7.18
N VAL A 58 -8.52 12.24 6.58
CA VAL A 58 -8.42 12.40 5.12
C VAL A 58 -8.38 11.04 4.42
N VAL A 59 -7.55 10.12 4.92
CA VAL A 59 -7.46 8.80 4.29
C VAL A 59 -8.71 7.94 4.51
N THR A 60 -9.40 8.12 5.65
CA THR A 60 -10.70 7.48 5.90
C THR A 60 -11.76 7.98 4.92
N LEU A 61 -11.83 9.29 4.66
CA LEU A 61 -12.74 9.87 3.67
C LEU A 61 -12.44 9.36 2.26
N ARG A 62 -11.16 9.29 1.88
CA ARG A 62 -10.73 8.71 0.60
C ARG A 62 -11.23 7.28 0.43
N LEU A 63 -11.04 6.43 1.44
CA LEU A 63 -11.51 5.05 1.40
C LEU A 63 -13.05 4.96 1.32
N ARG A 64 -13.76 5.87 2.01
CA ARG A 64 -15.22 5.96 1.92
C ARG A 64 -15.69 6.24 0.48
N THR A 65 -15.04 7.18 -0.20
CA THR A 65 -15.33 7.51 -1.61
C THR A 65 -15.06 6.33 -2.55
N ILE A 66 -13.99 5.57 -2.31
CA ILE A 66 -13.69 4.37 -3.10
C ILE A 66 -14.78 3.30 -2.89
N LEU A 67 -15.20 3.08 -1.65
CA LEU A 67 -16.22 2.09 -1.31
C LEU A 67 -17.62 2.48 -1.81
N SER A 68 -17.95 3.78 -1.87
CA SER A 68 -19.25 4.22 -2.39
C SER A 68 -19.42 3.88 -3.87
N ILE A 69 -18.35 3.87 -4.67
CA ILE A 69 -18.39 3.46 -6.09
C ILE A 69 -18.80 1.98 -6.23
N GLN A 70 -18.56 1.16 -5.20
CA GLN A 70 -18.88 -0.26 -5.19
C GLN A 70 -20.19 -0.59 -4.46
N GLU A 71 -21.01 0.44 -4.18
CA GLU A 71 -22.26 0.32 -3.43
C GLU A 71 -22.01 -0.32 -2.05
N ILE A 72 -20.91 0.07 -1.39
CA ILE A 72 -20.59 -0.31 0.00
C ILE A 72 -20.68 0.94 0.86
N HIS A 73 -21.71 1.00 1.71
CA HIS A 73 -21.94 2.10 2.62
C HIS A 73 -21.59 1.68 4.05
N LEU A 74 -20.43 2.12 4.52
CA LEU A 74 -20.01 1.99 5.91
C LEU A 74 -19.99 3.37 6.58
N SER A 75 -20.29 3.40 7.88
CA SER A 75 -20.21 4.64 8.66
C SER A 75 -18.76 5.14 8.75
N PHE A 76 -18.59 6.46 8.86
CA PHE A 76 -17.26 7.07 8.97
C PHE A 76 -16.47 6.49 10.15
N SER A 77 -17.09 6.37 11.32
CA SER A 77 -16.46 5.82 12.53
C SER A 77 -15.99 4.38 12.33
N ARG A 78 -16.76 3.56 11.60
CA ARG A 78 -16.36 2.19 11.27
C ARG A 78 -15.14 2.19 10.36
N LEU A 79 -15.15 3.00 9.31
CA LEU A 79 -14.02 3.10 8.38
C LEU A 79 -12.75 3.61 9.07
N TYR A 80 -12.89 4.61 9.94
CA TYR A 80 -11.79 5.15 10.73
C TYR A 80 -11.18 4.06 11.62
N TYR A 81 -12.01 3.29 12.32
CA TYR A 81 -11.58 2.15 13.13
C TYR A 81 -10.85 1.08 12.31
N LEU A 82 -11.35 0.73 11.12
CA LEU A 82 -10.67 -0.20 10.21
C LEU A 82 -9.31 0.34 9.74
N TRP A 83 -9.21 1.66 9.54
CA TRP A 83 -7.94 2.29 9.16
C TRP A 83 -6.92 2.22 10.30
N THR A 84 -7.34 2.45 11.54
CA THR A 84 -6.47 2.32 12.73
C THR A 84 -6.00 0.88 12.93
N ILE A 85 -6.86 -0.13 12.74
CA ILE A 85 -6.45 -1.54 12.76
C ILE A 85 -5.41 -1.81 11.66
N SER A 86 -5.67 -1.33 10.45
CA SER A 86 -4.73 -1.47 9.33
C SER A 86 -3.39 -0.82 9.63
N LEU A 87 -3.38 0.35 10.28
CA LEU A 87 -2.16 1.04 10.69
C LEU A 87 -1.40 0.23 11.73
N PHE A 88 -2.08 -0.27 12.77
CA PHE A 88 -1.47 -1.14 13.77
C PHE A 88 -0.77 -2.34 13.13
N PHE A 89 -1.46 -3.11 12.29
CA PHE A 89 -0.85 -4.26 11.65
C PHE A 89 0.31 -3.90 10.72
N ASN A 90 0.29 -2.74 10.07
CA ASN A 90 1.41 -2.29 9.24
C ASN A 90 2.63 -1.86 10.07
N LEU A 91 2.45 -1.42 11.32
CA LEU A 91 3.55 -1.08 12.23
C LEU A 91 4.16 -2.32 12.89
N PHE A 92 3.32 -3.27 13.31
CA PHE A 92 3.77 -4.43 14.10
C PHE A 92 4.16 -5.63 13.24
N LEU A 93 3.58 -5.80 12.04
CA LEU A 93 3.94 -6.91 11.17
C LEU A 93 5.08 -6.50 10.24
N PRO A 94 6.14 -7.34 10.12
CA PRO A 94 7.22 -7.11 9.16
C PRO A 94 6.76 -7.25 7.70
N SER A 95 5.48 -7.56 7.46
CA SER A 95 4.88 -7.57 6.13
C SER A 95 4.07 -6.30 5.90
N ALA A 96 4.46 -5.52 4.89
CA ALA A 96 3.73 -4.31 4.46
C ALA A 96 2.28 -4.56 3.98
N VAL A 97 1.86 -5.82 3.87
CA VAL A 97 0.54 -6.24 3.35
C VAL A 97 -0.42 -6.65 4.47
N GLY A 98 0.07 -6.86 5.70
CA GLY A 98 -0.72 -7.42 6.79
C GLY A 98 -1.92 -6.56 7.17
N GLY A 99 -1.73 -5.23 7.28
CA GLY A 99 -2.83 -4.31 7.59
C GLY A 99 -3.87 -4.19 6.50
N ASP A 100 -3.45 -4.29 5.23
CA ASP A 100 -4.37 -4.25 4.10
C ASP A 100 -5.25 -5.49 4.00
N ILE A 101 -4.70 -6.66 4.35
CA ILE A 101 -5.47 -7.89 4.44
C ILE A 101 -6.52 -7.77 5.55
N ALA A 102 -6.14 -7.23 6.71
CA ALA A 102 -7.08 -7.01 7.81
C ALA A 102 -8.21 -6.05 7.38
N LYS A 103 -7.86 -4.91 6.77
CA LYS A 103 -8.82 -3.94 6.22
C LYS A 103 -9.79 -4.59 5.22
N ALA A 104 -9.27 -5.30 4.22
CA ALA A 104 -10.10 -5.99 3.22
C ALA A 104 -11.00 -7.07 3.84
N TYR A 105 -10.49 -7.80 4.83
CA TYR A 105 -11.25 -8.84 5.54
C TYR A 105 -12.43 -8.24 6.31
N TYR A 106 -12.23 -7.15 7.06
CA TYR A 106 -13.31 -6.52 7.80
C TYR A 106 -14.34 -5.84 6.89
N ILE A 107 -13.90 -5.20 5.81
CA ILE A 107 -14.83 -4.65 4.80
C ILE A 107 -15.65 -5.80 4.18
N TYR A 108 -15.03 -6.95 3.90
CA TYR A 108 -15.76 -8.14 3.44
C TYR A 108 -16.75 -8.64 4.48
N LYS A 109 -16.36 -8.71 5.76
CA LYS A 109 -17.26 -9.12 6.84
C LYS A 109 -18.49 -8.20 6.95
N ASP A 110 -18.30 -6.90 6.77
CA ASP A 110 -19.37 -5.91 6.92
C ASP A 110 -20.25 -5.77 5.66
N SER A 111 -19.72 -6.06 4.46
CA SER A 111 -20.44 -5.88 3.18
C SER A 111 -20.86 -7.20 2.49
N ASN A 112 -20.29 -8.32 2.91
CA ASN A 112 -20.35 -9.64 2.25
C ASN A 112 -19.88 -9.65 0.77
N LYS A 113 -19.23 -8.58 0.28
CA LYS A 113 -18.77 -8.43 -1.11
C LYS A 113 -17.25 -8.63 -1.21
N LYS A 114 -16.79 -9.88 -1.19
CA LYS A 114 -15.35 -10.22 -1.11
C LYS A 114 -14.46 -9.52 -2.16
N MET A 115 -14.87 -9.55 -3.43
CA MET A 115 -14.10 -8.97 -4.53
C MET A 115 -14.06 -7.45 -4.47
N ALA A 116 -15.18 -6.82 -4.12
CA ALA A 116 -15.28 -5.39 -3.90
C ALA A 116 -14.31 -4.96 -2.78
N SER A 117 -14.30 -5.66 -1.64
CA SER A 117 -13.40 -5.34 -0.53
C SER A 117 -11.92 -5.38 -0.92
N VAL A 118 -11.49 -6.41 -1.66
CA VAL A 118 -10.10 -6.55 -2.09
C VAL A 118 -9.73 -5.46 -3.12
N THR A 119 -10.58 -5.24 -4.12
CA THR A 119 -10.33 -4.24 -5.15
C THR A 119 -10.32 -2.82 -4.59
N SER A 120 -11.20 -2.50 -3.65
CA SER A 120 -11.22 -1.21 -2.94
C SER A 120 -9.89 -0.89 -2.25
N VAL A 121 -9.29 -1.88 -1.58
CA VAL A 121 -7.98 -1.70 -0.92
C VAL A 121 -6.85 -1.54 -1.94
N LEU A 122 -6.90 -2.26 -3.07
CA LEU A 122 -5.93 -2.07 -4.15
C LEU A 122 -6.06 -0.66 -4.78
N PHE A 123 -7.27 -0.19 -5.01
CA PHE A 123 -7.51 1.17 -5.50
C PHE A 123 -7.04 2.24 -4.53
N ASP A 124 -7.26 2.04 -3.22
CA ASP A 124 -6.72 2.94 -2.17
C ASP A 124 -5.19 3.04 -2.26
N ARG A 125 -4.50 1.93 -2.57
CA ARG A 125 -3.04 1.91 -2.77
C ARG A 125 -2.61 2.62 -4.05
N PHE A 126 -3.29 2.41 -5.17
CA PHE A 126 -2.96 3.12 -6.41
C PHE A 126 -3.16 4.62 -6.28
N ILE A 127 -4.27 5.07 -5.71
CA ILE A 127 -4.53 6.49 -5.49
C ILE A 127 -3.47 7.09 -4.56
N GLY A 128 -3.08 6.37 -3.50
CA GLY A 128 -1.98 6.77 -2.63
C GLY A 128 -0.66 6.94 -3.38
N LEU A 129 -0.28 5.97 -4.21
CA LEU A 129 0.95 6.02 -5.00
C LEU A 129 0.94 7.17 -6.01
N MET A 130 -0.17 7.36 -6.73
CA MET A 130 -0.34 8.48 -7.66
C MET A 130 -0.20 9.81 -6.92
N ALA A 131 -0.86 9.97 -5.76
CA ALA A 131 -0.79 11.19 -4.97
C ALA A 131 0.64 11.48 -4.51
N THR A 132 1.37 10.48 -3.98
CA THR A 132 2.75 10.65 -3.51
C THR A 132 3.68 11.07 -4.65
N ILE A 133 3.55 10.47 -5.83
CA ILE A 133 4.38 10.81 -6.99
C ILE A 133 4.06 12.20 -7.51
N SER A 134 2.77 12.54 -7.61
CA SER A 134 2.34 13.88 -8.03
C SER A 134 2.86 14.95 -7.07
N ILE A 135 2.79 14.71 -5.75
CA ILE A 135 3.35 15.63 -4.75
C ILE A 135 4.87 15.76 -4.91
N GLY A 136 5.59 14.65 -5.09
CA GLY A 136 7.04 14.68 -5.31
C GLY A 136 7.43 15.42 -6.59
N PHE A 137 6.67 15.24 -7.67
CA PHE A 137 6.88 15.93 -8.94
C PHE A 137 6.59 17.43 -8.82
N LEU A 138 5.49 17.81 -8.16
CA LEU A 138 5.17 19.22 -7.89
C LEU A 138 6.24 19.87 -7.01
N ALA A 139 6.70 19.19 -5.96
CA ALA A 139 7.78 19.68 -5.11
C ALA A 139 9.07 19.92 -5.90
N TYR A 140 9.41 19.04 -6.85
CA TYR A 140 10.54 19.24 -7.76
C TYR A 140 10.35 20.44 -8.68
N LEU A 141 9.15 20.63 -9.25
CA LEU A 141 8.88 21.79 -10.12
C LEU A 141 9.01 23.12 -9.39
N VAL A 142 8.49 23.19 -8.15
CA VAL A 142 8.57 24.40 -7.31
C VAL A 142 10.00 24.61 -6.81
N GLY A 143 10.69 23.53 -6.40
CA GLY A 143 12.04 23.57 -5.86
C GLY A 143 13.16 23.56 -6.90
N ARG A 144 12.85 23.57 -8.20
CA ARG A 144 13.83 23.39 -9.28
C ARG A 144 15.02 24.35 -9.21
N GLU A 145 14.80 25.55 -8.67
CA GLU A 145 15.83 26.59 -8.54
C GLU A 145 16.84 26.31 -7.43
N HIS A 146 16.53 25.41 -6.50
CA HIS A 146 17.42 24.98 -5.41
C HIS A 146 18.02 23.58 -5.66
N ILE A 147 17.68 22.96 -6.79
CA ILE A 147 18.10 21.59 -7.12
C ILE A 147 19.03 21.65 -8.32
N ASP A 148 20.34 21.71 -8.05
CA ASP A 148 21.36 21.86 -9.10
C ASP A 148 21.68 20.54 -9.85
N ASP A 149 21.31 19.37 -9.31
CA ASP A 149 21.63 18.09 -9.95
C ASP A 149 20.53 17.64 -10.96
N PRO A 150 20.80 17.68 -12.29
CA PRO A 150 19.85 17.25 -13.31
C PRO A 150 19.54 15.74 -13.28
N LYS A 151 20.28 14.94 -12.50
CA LYS A 151 19.97 13.52 -12.29
C LYS A 151 18.68 13.33 -11.49
N ILE A 152 18.38 14.23 -10.56
CA ILE A 152 17.18 14.14 -9.70
C ILE A 152 15.92 14.28 -10.55
N GLY A 153 15.88 15.25 -11.46
CA GLY A 153 14.78 15.42 -12.40
C GLY A 153 14.56 14.21 -13.31
N ARG A 154 15.64 13.63 -13.84
CA ARG A 154 15.55 12.39 -14.65
C ARG A 154 15.03 11.21 -13.84
N LEU A 155 15.50 11.01 -12.62
CA LEU A 155 15.05 9.92 -11.75
C LEU A 155 13.55 10.07 -11.42
N LEU A 156 13.09 11.28 -11.10
CA LEU A 156 11.68 11.55 -10.86
C LEU A 156 10.82 11.33 -12.10
N PHE A 157 11.29 11.74 -13.27
CA PHE A 157 10.58 11.51 -14.53
C PHE A 157 10.43 10.02 -14.84
N TRP A 158 11.51 9.24 -14.71
CA TRP A 158 11.45 7.79 -14.92
C TRP A 158 10.58 7.07 -13.89
N THR A 159 10.67 7.43 -12.62
CA THR A 159 9.83 6.83 -11.58
C THR A 159 8.36 7.17 -11.77
N ALA A 160 8.03 8.42 -12.10
CA ALA A 160 6.67 8.83 -12.45
C ALA A 160 6.16 8.09 -13.70
N GLY A 161 6.97 7.99 -14.74
CA GLY A 161 6.63 7.27 -15.96
C GLY A 161 6.38 5.78 -15.74
N ILE A 162 7.26 5.08 -15.00
CA ILE A 162 7.11 3.66 -14.67
C ILE A 162 5.83 3.43 -13.87
N VAL A 163 5.56 4.27 -12.88
CA VAL A 163 4.40 4.07 -12.02
C VAL A 163 3.11 4.44 -12.74
N LEU A 164 3.11 5.48 -13.60
CA LEU A 164 1.98 5.80 -14.47
C LEU A 164 1.69 4.65 -15.44
N VAL A 165 2.71 4.11 -16.12
CA VAL A 165 2.56 2.96 -17.02
C VAL A 165 2.08 1.73 -16.23
N GLY A 166 2.61 1.49 -15.04
CA GLY A 166 2.16 0.40 -14.17
C GLY A 166 0.69 0.53 -13.77
N VAL A 167 0.24 1.73 -13.40
CA VAL A 167 -1.17 2.00 -13.08
C VAL A 167 -2.05 1.85 -14.32
N LEU A 168 -1.68 2.45 -15.45
CA LEU A 168 -2.43 2.32 -16.71
C LEU A 168 -2.51 0.87 -17.17
N PHE A 169 -1.43 0.09 -17.03
CA PHE A 169 -1.41 -1.33 -17.34
C PHE A 169 -2.43 -2.10 -16.50
N ILE A 170 -2.46 -1.85 -15.18
CA ILE A 170 -3.40 -2.50 -14.25
C ILE A 170 -4.85 -2.04 -14.47
N MET A 171 -5.06 -0.78 -14.83
CA MET A 171 -6.39 -0.22 -15.10
C MET A 171 -6.91 -0.54 -16.52
N SER A 172 -6.06 -0.92 -17.46
CA SER A 172 -6.48 -1.19 -18.84
C SER A 172 -7.34 -2.46 -18.94
N HIS A 173 -8.57 -2.29 -19.43
CA HIS A 173 -9.60 -3.33 -19.61
C HIS A 173 -9.18 -4.53 -20.49
N ARG A 174 -8.04 -4.45 -21.20
CA ARG A 174 -7.53 -5.51 -22.09
C ARG A 174 -6.78 -6.64 -21.37
N PHE A 175 -6.37 -6.47 -20.11
CA PHE A 175 -5.46 -7.42 -19.45
C PHE A 175 -6.09 -8.44 -18.49
N SER A 176 -7.43 -8.55 -18.39
CA SER A 176 -8.05 -9.60 -17.55
C SER A 176 -7.76 -11.04 -18.04
N LYS A 177 -7.49 -11.23 -19.35
CA LYS A 177 -7.20 -12.54 -19.98
C LYS A 177 -5.70 -12.92 -20.03
N PRO A 178 -4.76 -12.03 -20.41
CA PRO A 178 -3.33 -12.34 -20.40
C PRO A 178 -2.72 -12.33 -18.98
N ALA A 179 -3.24 -11.51 -18.05
CA ALA A 179 -2.81 -11.58 -16.66
C ALA A 179 -3.18 -12.94 -16.03
N LYS A 180 -4.31 -13.53 -16.42
CA LYS A 180 -4.72 -14.90 -16.04
C LYS A 180 -3.71 -15.94 -16.53
N SER A 181 -3.25 -15.86 -17.79
CA SER A 181 -2.29 -16.84 -18.34
C SER A 181 -0.86 -16.64 -17.84
N LEU A 182 -0.42 -15.39 -17.64
CA LEU A 182 0.92 -15.08 -17.11
C LEU A 182 1.02 -15.40 -15.61
N LEU A 183 0.00 -15.04 -14.81
CA LEU A 183 -0.04 -15.42 -13.38
C LEU A 183 -0.14 -16.93 -13.21
N LEU A 184 -0.94 -17.65 -14.02
CA LEU A 184 -1.00 -19.12 -13.97
C LEU A 184 0.30 -19.77 -14.48
N GLY A 185 1.02 -19.14 -15.41
CA GLY A 185 2.32 -19.62 -15.91
C GLY A 185 3.47 -19.43 -14.93
N VAL A 186 3.43 -18.36 -14.11
CA VAL A 186 4.49 -18.02 -13.13
C VAL A 186 4.19 -18.57 -11.73
N THR A 187 2.93 -18.95 -11.42
CA THR A 187 2.59 -19.50 -10.10
C THR A 187 2.79 -21.02 -10.00
N PRO A 188 3.39 -21.51 -8.90
CA PRO A 188 3.50 -22.95 -8.63
C PRO A 188 2.12 -23.62 -8.50
N LYS A 189 1.96 -24.85 -9.02
CA LYS A 189 0.71 -25.67 -9.02
C LYS A 189 -0.09 -25.66 -7.72
N ARG A 190 0.55 -25.50 -6.54
CA ARG A 190 -0.11 -25.39 -5.22
C ARG A 190 -1.05 -24.18 -5.04
N PHE A 191 -0.85 -23.10 -5.79
CA PHE A 191 -1.71 -21.90 -5.72
C PHE A 191 -2.65 -21.76 -6.92
N GLN A 192 -2.45 -22.56 -7.98
CA GLN A 192 -3.28 -22.56 -9.17
C GLN A 192 -4.73 -22.95 -8.85
N GLU A 193 -4.97 -23.90 -7.95
CA GLU A 193 -6.36 -24.26 -7.55
C GLU A 193 -7.10 -23.13 -6.84
N ARG A 194 -6.40 -22.34 -6.01
CA ARG A 194 -7.01 -21.19 -5.30
C ARG A 194 -7.24 -20.01 -6.24
N LEU A 195 -6.34 -19.80 -7.20
CA LEU A 195 -6.49 -18.79 -8.25
C LEU A 195 -7.56 -19.19 -9.26
N CYS A 196 -7.63 -20.46 -9.66
CA CYS A 196 -8.72 -20.98 -10.49
C CYS A 196 -10.05 -20.81 -9.79
N LYS A 197 -10.20 -21.20 -8.51
CA LYS A 197 -11.45 -20.95 -7.76
C LYS A 197 -11.82 -19.46 -7.68
N LEU A 198 -10.85 -18.57 -7.56
CA LEU A 198 -11.06 -17.11 -7.61
C LEU A 198 -11.54 -16.65 -8.99
N PHE A 199 -10.88 -17.09 -10.06
CA PHE A 199 -11.24 -16.73 -11.43
C PHE A 199 -12.54 -17.39 -11.92
N GLU A 200 -12.83 -18.61 -11.48
CA GLU A 200 -14.04 -19.37 -11.79
C GLU A 200 -15.23 -18.77 -11.05
N SER A 201 -15.03 -18.29 -9.81
CA SER A 201 -16.05 -17.48 -9.11
C SER A 201 -16.31 -16.13 -9.77
N LEU A 202 -15.31 -15.56 -10.46
CA LEU A 202 -15.47 -14.32 -11.26
C LEU A 202 -16.16 -14.57 -12.60
N ASP A 203 -15.92 -15.72 -13.24
CA ASP A 203 -16.61 -16.09 -14.49
C ASP A 203 -18.07 -16.55 -14.22
N LEU A 204 -18.36 -17.21 -13.09
CA LEU A 204 -19.72 -17.53 -12.63
C LEU A 204 -20.57 -16.27 -12.35
N TYR A 205 -19.95 -15.20 -11.84
CA TYR A 205 -20.60 -13.90 -11.63
C TYR A 205 -20.91 -13.18 -12.95
N ARG A 206 -20.22 -13.54 -14.05
CA ARG A 206 -20.38 -12.92 -15.37
C ARG A 206 -21.38 -13.65 -16.28
N ASN A 207 -21.69 -14.92 -16.00
CA ASN A 207 -22.60 -15.76 -16.80
C ASN A 207 -24.02 -15.90 -16.24
N ARG A 208 -24.34 -15.39 -15.04
CA ARG A 208 -25.73 -15.09 -14.70
C ARG A 208 -26.16 -13.83 -15.45
N ARG A 209 -26.57 -14.05 -16.71
CA ARG A 209 -27.49 -13.14 -17.39
C ARG A 209 -28.69 -12.93 -16.46
N ILE A 210 -29.06 -11.67 -16.37
CA ILE A 210 -30.33 -11.19 -15.87
C ILE A 210 -31.40 -11.88 -16.73
N ASP A 211 -32.08 -12.88 -16.18
CA ASP A 211 -33.42 -13.23 -16.64
C ASP A 211 -34.36 -12.36 -15.80
N PHE A 212 -34.92 -11.34 -16.44
CA PHE A 212 -36.12 -10.65 -15.98
C PHE A 212 -37.32 -11.59 -16.08
#